data_AF-A0A399ZYX5-F1
#
_entry.id   AF-A0A399ZYX5-F1
#
_cell.length_a   1.000
_cell.length_b   1.000
_cell.length_c   1.000
_cell.angle_alpha   90.00
_cell.angle_beta   90.00
_cell.angle_gamma   90.00
#
_symmetry.space_group_name_H-M   'P 1'
#
loop_
_entity.id
_entity.type
_entity.pdbx_description
1 polymer ?
#
loop_
_entity_poly.entity_id
_entity_poly.type
_entity_poly.pdbx_seq_one_letter_code
_entity_poly.pdbx_strand_id
1 'polypeptide(L)' 'MQSGLLWYDNSTLDTTAKILQAAARYQQKFGVKPDTCFVNPQDAPHAATVQGIHIKTKLTVMPNYFWLGINK' A
#
# COMPACT_ATOMS: atom_id res chain seq x y z
N MET A 1 0.09 8.10 -11.96
CA MET A 1 0.14 8.50 -10.53
C MET A 1 0.98 9.77 -10.42
N GLN A 2 0.45 10.86 -9.87
CA GLN A 2 1.16 12.15 -9.72
C GLN A 2 1.95 12.24 -8.40
N SER A 3 1.59 11.44 -7.40
CA SER A 3 2.30 11.29 -6.13
C SER A 3 2.21 9.83 -5.67
N GLY A 4 3.32 9.29 -5.19
CA GLY A 4 3.36 7.93 -4.68
C GLY A 4 4.45 7.75 -3.62
N LEU A 5 4.14 6.98 -2.58
CA LEU A 5 5.09 6.55 -1.56
C LEU A 5 5.42 5.09 -1.81
N LEU A 6 6.71 4.80 -2.04
CA LEU A 6 7.21 3.45 -1.97
C LEU A 6 7.58 3.16 -0.51
N TRP A 7 6.89 2.21 0.08
CA TRP A 7 7.09 1.73 1.44
C TRP A 7 7.66 0.31 1.39
N TYR A 8 8.69 0.04 2.18
CA TYR A 8 9.27 -1.29 2.31
C TYR A 8 9.06 -1.78 3.74
N ASP A 9 8.52 -2.97 3.89
CA ASP A 9 8.28 -3.59 5.19
C ASP A 9 8.41 -5.11 5.14
N ASN A 10 9.51 -5.61 5.69
CA ASN A 10 9.82 -7.03 5.81
C ASN A 10 9.46 -7.62 7.17
N SER A 11 8.59 -6.96 7.95
CA SER A 11 8.14 -7.49 9.23
C SER A 11 7.29 -8.76 9.04
N THR A 12 7.17 -9.58 10.08
CA THR A 12 6.26 -10.75 10.09
C THR A 12 4.79 -10.38 10.30
N LEU A 13 4.47 -9.08 10.30
CA LEU A 13 3.13 -8.55 10.44
C LEU A 13 2.24 -8.93 9.25
N ASP A 14 0.94 -9.01 9.49
CA ASP A 14 -0.05 -9.20 8.43
C ASP A 14 0.05 -8.07 7.39
N THR A 15 -0.11 -8.41 6.11
CA THR A 15 -0.07 -7.43 5.01
C THR A 15 -1.04 -6.28 5.24
N THR A 16 -2.23 -6.54 5.77
CA THR A 16 -3.22 -5.51 6.08
C THR A 16 -2.66 -4.50 7.07
N ALA A 17 -1.98 -4.97 8.12
CA ALA A 17 -1.36 -4.10 9.12
C ALA A 17 -0.23 -3.25 8.52
N LYS A 18 0.61 -3.84 7.65
CA LYS A 18 1.66 -3.13 6.92
C LYS A 18 1.08 -2.02 6.03
N ILE A 19 0.00 -2.31 5.31
CA ILE A 19 -0.68 -1.32 4.45
C ILE A 19 -1.24 -0.18 5.29
N LEU A 20 -1.84 -0.45 6.45
CA LEU A 20 -2.34 0.59 7.34
C LEU A 20 -1.23 1.49 7.90
N GLN A 21 -0.09 0.91 8.29
CA GLN A 21 1.08 1.68 8.72
C GLN A 21 1.62 2.56 7.60
N ALA A 22 1.75 2.00 6.40
CA ALA A 22 2.19 2.72 5.22
C ALA A 22 1.22 3.86 4.85
N ALA A 23 -0.08 3.63 4.98
CA ALA A 23 -1.12 4.64 4.75
C ALA A 23 -1.09 5.77 5.78
N ALA A 24 -0.90 5.44 7.06
CA ALA A 24 -0.70 6.44 8.11
C ALA A 24 0.54 7.29 7.81
N ARG A 25 1.64 6.67 7.36
CA ARG A 25 2.86 7.39 7.01
C ARG A 25 2.71 8.25 5.76
N TYR A 26 1.97 7.77 4.76
CA TYR A 26 1.58 8.55 3.58
C TYR A 26 0.80 9.80 3.99
N GLN A 27 -0.21 9.64 4.85
CA GLN A 27 -1.02 10.76 5.34
C GLN A 27 -0.18 11.78 6.12
N GLN A 28 0.76 11.33 6.96
CA GLN A 28 1.67 12.23 7.66
C GLN A 28 2.59 13.00 6.70
N LYS A 29 3.03 12.38 5.61
CA LYS A 29 3.95 13.00 4.64
C LYS A 29 3.24 13.95 3.68
N PHE A 30 2.06 13.59 3.20
CA PHE A 30 1.34 14.31 2.14
C PHE A 30 0.10 15.07 2.63
N GLY A 31 -0.30 14.90 3.89
CA GLY A 31 -1.51 15.50 4.47
C GLY A 31 -2.84 14.89 3.99
N VAL A 32 -2.78 13.92 3.08
CA VAL A 32 -3.95 13.30 2.43
C VAL A 32 -3.90 11.79 2.56
N LYS A 33 -5.05 11.14 2.69
CA LYS A 33 -5.12 9.67 2.74
C LYS A 33 -4.93 9.07 1.34
N PRO A 34 -4.15 7.99 1.20
CA PRO A 34 -4.06 7.27 -0.07
C PRO A 34 -5.38 6.56 -0.37
N ASP A 35 -5.70 6.38 -1.65
CA ASP A 35 -6.88 5.63 -2.11
C ASP A 35 -6.50 4.29 -2.77
N THR A 36 -5.23 4.12 -3.13
CA THR A 36 -4.75 2.97 -3.91
C THR A 36 -3.42 2.50 -3.33
N CYS A 37 -3.27 1.18 -3.22
CA CYS A 37 -2.03 0.52 -2.86
C CYS A 37 -1.71 -0.56 -3.89
N PHE A 38 -0.51 -0.48 -4.49
CA PHE A 38 0.02 -1.53 -5.34
C PHE A 38 0.96 -2.44 -4.55
N VAL A 39 0.73 -3.75 -4.65
CA VAL A 39 1.52 -4.78 -3.95
C VAL A 39 1.92 -5.89 -4.91
N ASN A 40 2.92 -6.68 -4.53
CA ASN A 40 3.20 -7.92 -5.23
C ASN A 40 2.04 -8.92 -5.02
N PRO A 41 1.62 -9.70 -6.03
CA PRO A 41 0.62 -10.76 -5.85
C PRO A 41 0.92 -11.75 -4.72
N GLN A 42 2.19 -12.00 -4.42
CA GLN A 42 2.62 -12.89 -3.33
C GLN A 42 2.33 -12.32 -1.93
N ASP A 43 2.34 -11.00 -1.81
CA ASP A 43 2.04 -10.30 -0.56
C ASP A 43 0.60 -9.81 -0.52
N ALA A 44 -0.22 -10.11 -1.53
CA ALA A 44 -1.58 -9.59 -1.62
C ALA A 44 -2.42 -10.11 -0.44
N PRO A 45 -3.09 -9.22 0.31
CA PRO A 45 -3.99 -9.65 1.37
C PRO A 45 -5.24 -10.29 0.75
N HIS A 46 -5.95 -11.07 1.55
CA HIS A 46 -7.20 -11.69 1.11
C HIS A 46 -8.30 -10.65 0.77
N ALA A 47 -8.24 -9.47 1.40
CA ALA A 47 -9.17 -8.37 1.16
C ALA A 47 -8.72 -7.51 -0.03
N ALA A 48 -9.61 -7.29 -0.99
CA ALA A 48 -9.37 -6.38 -2.12
C ALA A 48 -9.37 -4.90 -1.73
N THR A 49 -9.84 -4.56 -0.53
CA THR A 49 -9.91 -3.19 -0.03
C THR A 49 -9.67 -3.17 1.48
N VAL A 50 -8.86 -2.23 1.94
CA VAL A 50 -8.50 -2.06 3.36
C VAL A 50 -8.78 -0.61 3.75
N GLN A 51 -9.76 -0.37 4.63
CA GLN A 51 -10.17 0.97 5.08
C GLN A 51 -10.39 1.99 3.94
N GLY A 52 -10.97 1.56 2.83
CA GLY A 52 -11.20 2.41 1.65
C GLY A 52 -10.00 2.56 0.71
N ILE A 53 -8.89 1.87 0.98
CA ILE A 53 -7.73 1.79 0.09
C ILE A 53 -7.91 0.58 -0.83
N HIS A 54 -7.98 0.81 -2.13
CA HIS A 54 -8.05 -0.23 -3.14
C HIS A 54 -6.69 -0.91 -3.32
N ILE A 55 -6.67 -2.22 -3.10
CA ILE A 55 -5.45 -3.00 -3.24
C ILE A 55 -5.41 -3.57 -4.65
N LYS A 56 -4.35 -3.23 -5.37
CA LYS A 56 -4.08 -3.70 -6.73
C LYS A 56 -2.78 -4.50 -6.71
N THR A 57 -2.76 -5.62 -7.41
CA THR A 57 -1.56 -6.43 -7.51
C THR A 57 -0.80 -6.07 -8.79
N LYS A 58 0.53 -6.00 -8.71
CA LYS A 58 1.40 -5.75 -9.87
C LYS A 58 2.69 -6.54 -9.74
N LEU A 59 2.96 -7.41 -10.70
CA LEU A 59 4.17 -8.25 -10.72
C LEU A 59 5.47 -7.44 -10.77
N THR A 60 5.41 -6.18 -11.23
CA THR A 60 6.59 -5.28 -11.25
C THR A 60 6.94 -4.73 -9.87
N VAL A 61 6.04 -4.85 -8.88
CA VAL A 61 6.32 -4.46 -7.49
C VAL A 61 7.04 -5.64 -6.82
N MET A 62 8.20 -5.39 -6.24
CA MET A 62 8.97 -6.43 -5.56
C MET A 62 8.27 -6.90 -4.27
N PRO A 63 8.48 -8.14 -3.82
CA PRO A 63 7.91 -8.60 -2.56
C PRO A 63 8.33 -7.72 -1.37
N ASN A 64 7.46 -7.56 -0.38
CA ASN A 64 7.59 -6.65 0.77
C ASN A 64 7.60 -5.15 0.43
N TYR A 65 7.36 -4.77 -0.83
CA TYR A 65 7.17 -3.37 -1.23
C TYR A 65 5.69 -3.06 -1.44
N PHE A 66 5.30 -1.90 -0.92
CA PHE A 66 3.95 -1.35 -0.98
C PHE A 66 4.04 0.02 -1.62
N TRP A 67 3.35 0.20 -2.75
CA TRP A 67 3.33 1.48 -3.43
C TRP A 67 1.97 2.14 -3.25
N LEU A 68 1.91 3.12 -2.36
CA LEU A 68 0.70 3.87 -2.06
C LEU A 68 0.63 5.13 -2.90
N GLY A 69 -0.57 5.52 -3.29
CA GLY A 69 -0.81 6.77 -3.99
C GLY A 69 -2.28 7.16 -4.00
N ILE A 70 -2.54 8.24 -4.72
CA ILE A 70 -3.89 8.71 -5.04
C ILE A 70 -4.09 8.51 -6.54
N ASN A 71 -5.15 7.80 -6.90
CA ASN A 71 -5.56 7.51 -8.26
C ASN A 71 -7.05 7.85 -8.40
N LYS A 72 -7.34 9.15 -8.29
CA LYS A 72 -8.63 9.75 -8.67
C LYS A 72 -8.95 9.48 -10.13
#